data_AF-A0A442FXK4-F1
#
_entry.id   AF-A0A442FXK4-F1
#
_cell.length_a   1.000
_cell.length_b   1.000
_cell.length_c   1.000
_cell.angle_alpha   90.00
_cell.angle_beta   90.00
_cell.angle_gamma   90.00
#
_symmetry.space_group_name_H-M   'P 1'
#
loop_
_entity.id
_entity.type
_entity.pdbx_description
1 polymer ?
#
loop_
_entity_poly.entity_id
_entity_poly.type
_entity_poly.pdbx_seq_one_letter_code
_entity_poly.pdbx_strand_id
1 'polypeptide(L)'
;MSLPMPIQTARPDGPHFPGASELAASAHPTRLAARLDPALSAETLVKLQKCSRLHPRLAELLGNDDVDLNHIGCRPDLLRGHDPYRAALLAGSIWHARSLVAFVSQPELAILVKRIGVEAHAFGIRHLLHAVDKRLISDPEKLAQQIEYDGHACLGAWLQDSSATERNRVLLRLPEGTAAETPAPEHWTDAGQLLSLVVAHFETETPVK
;
A
#
# COMPACT_ATOMS: atom_id res chain seq x y z
N MET A 1 38.62 -21.84 48.09
CA MET A 1 37.24 -21.34 48.13
C MET A 1 36.96 -20.66 46.79
N SER A 2 36.31 -21.37 45.86
CA SER A 2 35.98 -20.84 44.53
C SER A 2 34.57 -20.25 44.56
N LEU A 3 34.45 -18.98 44.17
CA LEU A 3 33.17 -18.29 44.03
C LEU A 3 32.48 -18.80 42.75
N PRO A 4 31.16 -19.11 42.77
CA PRO A 4 30.44 -19.51 41.58
C PRO A 4 30.21 -18.30 40.65
N MET A 5 30.41 -18.51 39.35
CA MET A 5 30.05 -17.54 38.31
C MET A 5 28.54 -17.30 38.25
N PRO A 6 28.08 -16.08 37.99
CA PRO A 6 26.68 -15.81 37.73
C PRO A 6 26.30 -16.40 36.37
N ILE A 7 25.28 -17.26 36.37
CA ILE A 7 24.61 -17.73 35.18
C ILE A 7 23.97 -16.50 34.53
N GLN A 8 24.42 -16.13 33.32
CA GLN A 8 23.72 -15.19 32.46
C GLN A 8 22.39 -15.81 32.06
N THR A 9 21.34 -15.50 32.81
CA THR A 9 19.96 -15.74 32.42
C THR A 9 19.70 -15.03 31.09
N ALA A 10 19.11 -15.76 30.14
CA ALA A 10 18.70 -15.26 28.85
C ALA A 10 18.04 -13.88 28.97
N ARG A 11 18.46 -12.97 28.10
CA ARG A 11 17.92 -11.62 27.95
C ARG A 11 16.39 -11.74 27.82
N PRO A 12 15.59 -11.05 28.66
CA PRO A 12 14.14 -11.11 28.55
C PRO A 12 13.73 -10.63 27.15
N ASP A 13 12.76 -11.34 26.57
CA ASP A 13 12.11 -10.94 25.32
C ASP A 13 11.76 -9.44 25.39
N GLY A 14 12.30 -8.67 24.47
CA GLY A 14 12.01 -7.24 24.36
C GLY A 14 10.51 -7.00 24.22
N PRO A 15 10.03 -5.77 24.46
CA PRO A 15 8.60 -5.50 24.45
C PRO A 15 7.97 -5.97 23.14
N HIS A 16 6.90 -6.76 23.23
CA HIS A 16 6.14 -7.21 22.08
C HIS A 16 5.29 -6.02 21.60
N PHE A 17 5.81 -5.26 20.65
CA PHE A 17 5.12 -4.08 20.12
C PHE A 17 4.07 -4.51 19.08
N PRO A 18 2.78 -4.20 19.27
CA PRO A 18 1.72 -4.55 18.31
C PRO A 18 2.00 -4.04 16.89
N GLY A 19 2.62 -2.86 16.79
CA GLY A 19 2.97 -2.22 15.52
C GLY A 19 4.02 -2.96 14.70
N ALA A 20 5.02 -3.58 15.35
CA ALA A 20 6.02 -4.41 14.67
C ALA A 20 5.38 -5.69 14.11
N SER A 21 4.47 -6.29 14.87
CA SER A 21 3.71 -7.46 14.43
C SER A 21 2.80 -7.16 13.24
N GLU A 22 2.10 -6.03 13.26
CA GLU A 22 1.25 -5.58 12.15
C GLU A 22 2.06 -5.29 10.88
N LEU A 23 3.21 -4.63 11.02
CA LEU A 23 4.07 -4.29 9.89
C LEU A 23 4.60 -5.54 9.17
N ALA A 24 5.14 -6.50 9.93
CA ALA A 24 5.64 -7.75 9.38
C ALA A 24 4.53 -8.60 8.73
N ALA A 25 3.35 -8.64 9.34
CA ALA A 25 2.22 -9.43 8.87
C ALA A 25 1.57 -8.83 7.61
N SER A 26 1.59 -7.51 7.46
CA SER A 26 0.93 -6.80 6.35
C SER A 26 1.86 -6.47 5.18
N ALA A 27 3.18 -6.58 5.36
CA ALA A 27 4.14 -6.30 4.29
C ALA A 27 3.89 -7.16 3.03
N HIS A 28 4.08 -6.57 1.86
CA HIS A 28 3.96 -7.30 0.61
C HIS A 28 5.10 -8.33 0.48
N PRO A 29 4.85 -9.57 0.03
CA PRO A 29 5.88 -10.61 -0.04
C PRO A 29 7.14 -10.20 -0.81
N THR A 30 7.00 -9.43 -1.89
CA THR A 30 8.17 -8.95 -2.65
C THR A 30 9.10 -8.05 -1.82
N ARG A 31 8.58 -7.29 -0.85
CA ARG A 31 9.40 -6.48 0.07
C ARG A 31 10.26 -7.35 0.97
N LEU A 32 9.67 -8.43 1.46
CA LEU A 32 10.39 -9.41 2.28
C LEU A 32 11.42 -10.16 1.46
N ALA A 33 11.09 -10.55 0.23
CA ALA A 33 12.03 -11.20 -0.69
C ALA A 33 13.25 -10.29 -0.95
N ALA A 34 13.02 -9.02 -1.25
CA ALA A 34 14.08 -8.05 -1.53
C ALA A 34 15.05 -7.86 -0.35
N ARG A 35 14.57 -7.99 0.89
CA ARG A 35 15.39 -7.83 2.10
C ARG A 35 16.02 -9.12 2.61
N LEU A 36 15.43 -10.28 2.29
CA LEU A 36 15.92 -11.59 2.72
C LEU A 36 16.75 -12.25 1.62
N ASP A 37 16.07 -12.70 0.57
CA ASP A 37 16.64 -13.34 -0.61
C ASP A 37 15.57 -13.33 -1.73
N PRO A 38 15.84 -12.68 -2.87
CA PRO A 38 14.91 -12.63 -4.01
C PRO A 38 14.53 -14.00 -4.59
N ALA A 39 15.29 -15.06 -4.33
CA ALA A 39 15.00 -16.42 -4.79
C ALA A 39 13.93 -17.13 -3.93
N LEU A 40 13.52 -16.56 -2.79
CA LEU A 40 12.52 -17.16 -1.93
C LEU A 40 11.14 -17.20 -2.61
N SER A 41 10.50 -18.37 -2.53
CA SER A 41 9.13 -18.51 -3.03
C SER A 41 8.13 -17.69 -2.21
N ALA A 42 7.05 -17.25 -2.86
CA ALA A 42 5.94 -16.56 -2.20
C ALA A 42 5.34 -17.39 -1.04
N GLU A 43 5.27 -18.72 -1.18
CA GLU A 43 4.76 -19.60 -0.13
C GLU A 43 5.66 -19.58 1.12
N THR A 44 6.98 -19.59 0.93
CA THR A 44 7.94 -19.48 2.04
C THR A 44 7.77 -18.14 2.76
N LEU A 45 7.68 -17.05 2.01
CA LEU A 45 7.51 -15.70 2.57
C LEU A 45 6.22 -15.61 3.39
N VAL A 46 5.10 -16.14 2.88
CA VAL A 46 3.83 -16.19 3.62
C VAL A 46 3.95 -17.04 4.90
N LYS A 47 4.69 -18.16 4.87
CA LYS A 47 4.94 -18.96 6.09
C LYS A 47 5.75 -18.18 7.13
N LEU A 48 6.75 -17.41 6.70
CA LEU A 48 7.53 -16.54 7.58
C LEU A 48 6.64 -15.45 8.21
N GLN A 49 5.78 -14.81 7.40
CA GLN A 49 4.83 -13.78 7.86
C GLN A 49 3.73 -14.29 8.80
N LYS A 50 3.40 -15.58 8.76
CA LYS A 50 2.45 -16.19 9.70
C LYS A 50 3.10 -16.57 11.02
N CYS A 51 4.43 -16.59 11.10
CA CYS A 51 5.15 -16.97 12.30
C CYS A 51 5.33 -15.76 13.22
N SER A 52 4.42 -15.60 14.19
CA SER A 52 4.43 -14.49 15.16
C SER A 52 5.77 -14.30 15.88
N ARG A 53 6.49 -15.40 16.14
CA ARG A 53 7.83 -15.37 16.76
C ARG A 53 8.88 -14.66 15.90
N LEU A 54 8.70 -14.63 14.57
CA LEU A 54 9.61 -13.95 13.65
C LEU A 54 9.25 -12.48 13.43
N HIS A 55 8.04 -12.04 13.81
CA HIS A 55 7.57 -10.69 13.51
C HIS A 55 8.51 -9.57 14.00
N PRO A 56 9.08 -9.61 15.23
CA PRO A 56 10.01 -8.56 15.65
C PRO A 56 11.22 -8.45 14.73
N ARG A 57 11.78 -9.59 14.28
CA ARG A 57 12.93 -9.62 13.36
C ARG A 57 12.58 -9.20 11.95
N LEU A 58 11.41 -9.60 11.47
CA LEU A 58 10.92 -9.16 10.16
C LEU A 58 10.62 -7.66 10.16
N ALA A 59 10.08 -7.12 11.25
CA ALA A 59 9.83 -5.69 11.39
C ALA A 59 11.14 -4.88 11.46
N GLU A 60 12.15 -5.37 12.21
CA GLU A 60 13.49 -4.78 12.21
C GLU A 60 14.11 -4.78 10.80
N LEU A 61 13.97 -5.88 10.05
CA LEU A 61 14.50 -6.01 8.69
C LEU A 61 13.80 -5.07 7.68
N LEU A 62 12.50 -4.86 7.86
CA LEU A 62 11.68 -4.00 7.00
C LEU A 62 11.77 -2.52 7.40
N GLY A 63 12.08 -2.23 8.65
CA GLY A 63 12.35 -0.88 9.14
C GLY A 63 13.62 -0.32 8.50
N ASN A 64 13.57 0.94 8.07
CA ASN A 64 14.79 1.70 7.83
C ASN A 64 15.27 2.31 9.16
N ASP A 65 16.54 2.68 9.27
CA ASP A 65 17.13 3.25 10.50
C ASP A 65 16.38 4.49 11.04
N ASP A 66 15.59 5.17 10.20
CA ASP A 66 14.77 6.34 10.55
C ASP A 66 13.35 6.01 11.07
N VAL A 67 12.95 4.74 11.10
CA VAL A 67 11.59 4.33 11.48
C VAL A 67 11.55 4.03 12.98
N ASP A 68 10.89 4.91 13.75
CA ASP A 68 10.65 4.64 15.17
C ASP A 68 9.56 3.58 15.35
N LEU A 69 10.01 2.32 15.40
CA LEU A 69 9.16 1.14 15.61
C LEU A 69 8.40 1.19 16.95
N ASN A 70 8.84 1.99 17.93
CA ASN A 70 8.20 2.10 19.25
C ASN A 70 6.89 2.89 19.20
N HIS A 71 6.70 3.75 18.20
CA HIS A 71 5.50 4.60 18.06
C HIS A 71 4.50 4.09 17.01
N ILE A 72 4.78 2.97 16.33
CA ILE A 72 3.88 2.39 15.32
C ILE A 72 2.63 1.77 15.96
N GLY A 73 2.74 1.26 17.18
CA GLY A 73 1.67 0.50 17.82
C GLY A 73 0.64 1.37 18.53
N CYS A 74 -0.39 1.82 17.81
CA CYS A 74 -1.78 2.00 18.31
C CYS A 74 -2.70 2.77 17.34
N ARG A 75 -2.18 3.41 16.28
CA ARG A 75 -3.01 4.20 15.36
C ARG A 75 -3.11 3.54 13.97
N PRO A 76 -4.30 3.49 13.36
CA PRO A 76 -4.42 3.19 11.94
C PRO A 76 -3.49 4.10 11.12
N ASP A 77 -2.92 3.58 10.04
CA ASP A 77 -2.10 4.41 9.16
C ASP A 77 -2.96 5.42 8.37
N LEU A 78 -2.33 6.14 7.44
CA LEU A 78 -2.99 7.16 6.63
C LEU A 78 -4.15 6.60 5.78
N LEU A 79 -4.14 5.30 5.48
CA LEU A 79 -5.23 4.61 4.79
C LEU A 79 -6.15 3.86 5.75
N ARG A 80 -6.00 4.09 7.06
CA ARG A 80 -6.83 3.50 8.13
C ARG A 80 -6.88 1.97 8.11
N GLY A 81 -5.81 1.34 7.65
CA GLY A 81 -5.74 -0.12 7.51
C GLY A 81 -6.36 -0.67 6.22
N HIS A 82 -6.94 0.16 5.35
CA HIS A 82 -7.37 -0.27 4.02
C HIS A 82 -6.18 -0.59 3.12
N ASP A 83 -6.42 -1.46 2.13
CA ASP A 83 -5.44 -1.90 1.15
C ASP A 83 -4.92 -0.72 0.28
N PRO A 84 -3.61 -0.44 0.26
CA PRO A 84 -3.03 0.58 -0.60
C PRO A 84 -3.21 0.33 -2.09
N TYR A 85 -3.24 -0.93 -2.53
CA TYR A 85 -3.46 -1.24 -3.94
C TYR A 85 -4.87 -0.82 -4.37
N ARG A 86 -5.87 -1.11 -3.53
CA ARG A 86 -7.24 -0.59 -3.70
C ARG A 86 -7.26 0.94 -3.72
N ALA A 87 -6.59 1.61 -2.77
CA ALA A 87 -6.52 3.07 -2.74
C ALA A 87 -5.94 3.66 -4.03
N ALA A 88 -4.86 3.05 -4.54
CA ALA A 88 -4.24 3.40 -5.81
C ALA A 88 -5.23 3.23 -6.99
N LEU A 89 -5.92 2.08 -7.09
CA LEU A 89 -6.90 1.86 -8.15
C LEU A 89 -8.04 2.88 -8.12
N LEU A 90 -8.54 3.25 -6.94
CA LEU A 90 -9.56 4.28 -6.81
C LEU A 90 -9.05 5.65 -7.28
N ALA A 91 -7.84 6.05 -6.86
CA ALA A 91 -7.23 7.32 -7.27
C ALA A 91 -6.97 7.37 -8.79
N GLY A 92 -6.38 6.31 -9.36
CA GLY A 92 -6.13 6.20 -10.79
C GLY A 92 -7.41 6.17 -11.63
N SER A 93 -8.50 5.62 -11.08
CA SER A 93 -9.81 5.64 -11.75
C SER A 93 -10.41 7.05 -11.78
N ILE A 94 -10.17 7.88 -10.76
CA ILE A 94 -10.54 9.31 -10.83
C ILE A 94 -9.66 10.01 -11.88
N TRP A 95 -8.34 9.80 -11.83
CA TRP A 95 -7.37 10.40 -12.75
C TRP A 95 -7.79 10.22 -14.21
N HIS A 96 -8.22 9.01 -14.57
CA HIS A 96 -8.65 8.62 -15.91
C HIS A 96 -10.17 8.61 -16.14
N ALA A 97 -10.98 9.24 -15.29
CA ALA A 97 -12.43 9.09 -15.35
C ALA A 97 -13.07 9.50 -16.69
N ARG A 98 -12.44 10.43 -17.44
CA ARG A 98 -12.87 10.79 -18.81
C ARG A 98 -12.75 9.62 -19.79
N SER A 99 -11.70 8.81 -19.67
CA SER A 99 -11.53 7.59 -20.46
C SER A 99 -12.56 6.53 -20.06
N LEU A 100 -12.88 6.39 -18.77
CA LEU A 100 -13.89 5.43 -18.29
C LEU A 100 -15.26 5.66 -18.95
N VAL A 101 -15.72 6.91 -19.00
CA VAL A 101 -17.05 7.25 -19.56
C VAL A 101 -17.11 7.12 -21.09
N ALA A 102 -15.96 7.02 -21.77
CA ALA A 102 -15.91 6.85 -23.22
C ALA A 102 -16.23 5.42 -23.68
N PHE A 103 -16.20 4.43 -22.78
CA PHE A 103 -16.55 3.05 -23.10
C PHE A 103 -18.07 2.85 -23.14
N VAL A 104 -18.60 2.72 -24.35
CA VAL A 104 -20.02 2.43 -24.61
C VAL A 104 -20.27 0.95 -24.97
N SER A 105 -19.20 0.20 -25.28
CA SER A 105 -19.26 -1.19 -25.73
C SER A 105 -19.20 -2.16 -24.53
N GLN A 106 -20.17 -3.08 -24.44
CA GLN A 106 -20.24 -4.04 -23.32
C GLN A 106 -19.01 -4.97 -23.21
N PRO A 107 -18.43 -5.51 -24.31
CA PRO A 107 -17.21 -6.32 -24.24
C PRO A 107 -15.98 -5.57 -23.71
N GLU A 108 -15.77 -4.32 -24.14
CA GLU A 108 -14.61 -3.52 -23.71
C GLU A 108 -14.74 -3.15 -22.22
N LEU A 109 -15.94 -2.77 -21.80
CA LEU A 109 -16.24 -2.51 -20.40
C LEU A 109 -16.00 -3.76 -19.52
N ALA A 110 -16.38 -4.94 -19.99
CA ALA A 110 -16.15 -6.19 -19.26
C ALA A 110 -14.66 -6.49 -19.07
N ILE A 111 -13.81 -6.22 -20.07
CA ILE A 111 -12.35 -6.35 -19.97
C ILE A 111 -11.82 -5.39 -18.90
N LEU A 112 -12.20 -4.11 -18.99
CA LEU A 112 -11.74 -3.09 -18.06
C LEU A 112 -12.16 -3.40 -16.62
N VAL A 113 -13.43 -3.69 -16.38
CA VAL A 113 -13.97 -4.04 -15.06
C VAL A 113 -13.31 -5.30 -14.49
N LYS A 114 -12.98 -6.29 -15.33
CA LYS A 114 -12.24 -7.48 -14.89
C LYS A 114 -10.83 -7.13 -14.38
N ARG A 115 -10.20 -6.08 -14.92
CA ARG A 115 -8.85 -5.64 -14.53
C ARG A 115 -8.85 -4.75 -13.30
N ILE A 116 -9.67 -3.70 -13.28
CA ILE A 116 -9.64 -2.68 -12.20
C ILE A 116 -10.69 -2.90 -11.11
N GLY A 117 -11.67 -3.77 -11.36
CA GLY A 117 -12.81 -4.00 -10.48
C GLY A 117 -13.99 -3.05 -10.71
N VAL A 118 -15.20 -3.55 -10.42
CA VAL A 118 -16.46 -2.79 -10.57
C VAL A 118 -16.45 -1.54 -9.70
N GLU A 119 -15.88 -1.64 -8.50
CA GLU A 119 -15.82 -0.53 -7.56
C GLU A 119 -15.00 0.63 -8.12
N ALA A 120 -13.76 0.38 -8.54
CA ALA A 120 -12.86 1.42 -9.05
C ALA A 120 -13.44 2.09 -10.29
N HIS A 121 -14.02 1.30 -11.19
CA HIS A 121 -14.77 1.82 -12.33
C HIS A 121 -15.90 2.77 -11.91
N ALA A 122 -16.79 2.33 -11.01
CA ALA A 122 -17.92 3.15 -10.57
C ALA A 122 -17.46 4.38 -9.77
N PHE A 123 -16.39 4.26 -9.00
CA PHE A 123 -15.81 5.33 -8.21
C PHE A 123 -15.23 6.45 -9.08
N GLY A 124 -14.50 6.09 -10.14
CA GLY A 124 -14.00 7.05 -11.13
C GLY A 124 -15.13 7.84 -11.79
N ILE A 125 -16.18 7.15 -12.26
CA ILE A 125 -17.36 7.81 -12.88
C ILE A 125 -18.03 8.79 -11.91
N ARG A 126 -18.23 8.41 -10.63
CA ARG A 126 -18.84 9.30 -9.63
C ARG A 126 -18.06 10.59 -9.41
N HIS A 127 -16.75 10.56 -9.65
CA HIS A 127 -15.85 11.70 -9.45
C HIS A 127 -15.31 12.27 -10.77
N LEU A 128 -16.05 12.10 -11.88
CA LEU A 128 -15.64 12.59 -13.22
C LEU A 128 -15.20 14.06 -13.25
N LEU A 129 -15.82 14.92 -12.41
CA LEU A 129 -15.46 16.34 -12.32
C LEU A 129 -14.03 16.58 -11.84
N HIS A 130 -13.42 15.60 -11.16
CA HIS A 130 -12.06 15.64 -10.65
C HIS A 130 -11.05 14.93 -11.57
N ALA A 131 -11.46 14.53 -12.77
CA ALA A 131 -10.56 13.86 -13.71
C ALA A 131 -9.38 14.77 -14.09
N VAL A 132 -8.18 14.22 -14.00
CA VAL A 132 -6.93 14.95 -14.26
C VAL A 132 -6.51 14.78 -15.71
N ASP A 133 -6.35 13.53 -16.18
CA ASP A 133 -5.94 13.30 -17.56
C ASP A 133 -7.04 13.72 -18.54
N LYS A 134 -6.62 14.46 -19.56
CA LYS A 134 -7.47 14.95 -20.65
C LYS A 134 -7.38 14.03 -21.87
N ARG A 135 -6.36 13.18 -21.94
CA ARG A 135 -6.17 12.21 -23.02
C ARG A 135 -7.16 11.07 -22.83
N LEU A 136 -7.79 10.66 -23.92
CA LEU A 136 -8.68 9.50 -23.94
C LEU A 136 -7.88 8.26 -24.33
N ILE A 137 -8.07 7.19 -23.56
CA ILE A 137 -7.48 5.88 -23.84
C ILE A 137 -8.62 4.93 -24.20
N SER A 138 -8.70 4.56 -25.48
CA SER A 138 -9.77 3.69 -26.00
C SER A 138 -9.49 2.19 -25.83
N ASP A 139 -8.24 1.79 -25.57
CA ASP A 139 -7.89 0.40 -25.32
C ASP A 139 -8.10 0.07 -23.83
N PRO A 140 -9.00 -0.88 -23.48
CA PRO A 140 -9.33 -1.17 -22.09
C PRO A 140 -8.16 -1.78 -21.30
N GLU A 141 -7.28 -2.55 -21.95
CA GLU A 141 -6.12 -3.14 -21.28
C GLU A 141 -5.05 -2.07 -20.99
N LYS A 142 -4.81 -1.21 -21.98
CA LYS A 142 -3.91 -0.06 -21.80
C LYS A 142 -4.43 0.90 -20.74
N LEU A 143 -5.73 1.16 -20.73
CA LEU A 143 -6.34 2.02 -19.72
C LEU A 143 -6.20 1.41 -18.32
N ALA A 144 -6.45 0.11 -18.15
CA ALA A 144 -6.27 -0.54 -16.85
C ALA A 144 -4.82 -0.40 -16.33
N GLN A 145 -3.82 -0.56 -17.21
CA GLN A 145 -2.41 -0.38 -16.84
C GLN A 145 -2.09 1.06 -16.43
N GLN A 146 -2.65 2.05 -17.12
CA GLN A 146 -2.45 3.46 -16.77
C GLN A 146 -3.17 3.85 -15.47
N ILE A 147 -4.38 3.32 -15.25
CA ILE A 147 -5.09 3.47 -13.97
C ILE A 147 -4.24 2.94 -12.82
N GLU A 148 -3.66 1.75 -12.97
CA GLU A 148 -2.79 1.19 -11.94
C GLU A 148 -1.54 2.05 -11.73
N TYR A 149 -0.84 2.41 -12.81
CA TYR A 149 0.39 3.19 -12.72
C TYR A 149 0.17 4.58 -12.11
N ASP A 150 -0.74 5.38 -12.66
CA ASP A 150 -1.01 6.75 -12.18
C ASP A 150 -1.66 6.73 -10.80
N GLY A 151 -2.45 5.70 -10.50
CA GLY A 151 -2.99 5.47 -9.16
C GLY A 151 -1.90 5.28 -8.10
N HIS A 152 -0.89 4.45 -8.39
CA HIS A 152 0.26 4.29 -7.50
C HIS A 152 1.08 5.58 -7.41
N ALA A 153 1.30 6.28 -8.52
CA ALA A 153 2.03 7.54 -8.54
C ALA A 153 1.31 8.63 -7.70
N CYS A 154 -0.02 8.75 -7.80
CA CYS A 154 -0.81 9.62 -6.93
C CYS A 154 -0.67 9.25 -5.45
N LEU A 155 -0.77 7.96 -5.12
CA LEU A 155 -0.60 7.51 -3.75
C LEU A 155 0.79 7.86 -3.21
N GLY A 156 1.84 7.58 -4.00
CA GLY A 156 3.21 7.94 -3.67
C GLY A 156 3.40 9.44 -3.44
N ALA A 157 2.89 10.26 -4.35
CA ALA A 157 2.97 11.72 -4.27
C ALA A 157 2.27 12.25 -3.02
N TRP A 158 1.08 11.74 -2.69
CA TRP A 158 0.36 12.12 -1.47
C TRP A 158 1.12 11.75 -0.19
N LEU A 159 1.84 10.63 -0.19
CA LEU A 159 2.63 10.20 0.97
C LEU A 159 3.92 11.01 1.18
N GLN A 160 4.36 11.83 0.21
CA GLN A 160 5.59 12.63 0.34
C GLN A 160 5.49 13.71 1.41
N ASP A 161 4.29 14.23 1.67
CA ASP A 161 4.04 15.21 2.72
C ASP A 161 3.93 14.59 4.13
N SER A 162 3.97 13.25 4.22
CA SER A 162 3.82 12.51 5.47
C SER A 162 5.17 12.17 6.11
N SER A 163 5.15 11.83 7.39
CA SER A 163 6.36 11.35 8.07
C SER A 163 6.92 10.10 7.38
N ALA A 164 8.25 9.91 7.42
CA ALA A 164 8.89 8.73 6.82
C ALA A 164 8.32 7.41 7.35
N THR A 165 7.96 7.38 8.64
CA THR A 165 7.29 6.24 9.28
C THR A 165 5.92 5.95 8.66
N GLU A 166 5.05 6.96 8.51
CA GLU A 166 3.71 6.77 7.95
C GLU A 166 3.75 6.38 6.48
N ARG A 167 4.64 7.02 5.71
CA ARG A 167 4.90 6.67 4.32
C ARG A 167 5.35 5.20 4.20
N ASN A 168 6.32 4.77 5.01
CA ASN A 168 6.82 3.40 4.97
C ASN A 168 5.76 2.36 5.34
N ARG A 169 4.87 2.64 6.32
CA ARG A 169 3.76 1.73 6.67
C ARG A 169 2.84 1.44 5.48
N VAL A 170 2.61 2.43 4.62
CA VAL A 170 1.80 2.25 3.41
C VAL A 170 2.60 1.56 2.30
N LEU A 171 3.81 2.05 2.00
CA LEU A 171 4.63 1.52 0.90
C LEU A 171 5.07 0.06 1.09
N LEU A 172 5.29 -0.38 2.34
CA LEU A 172 5.67 -1.77 2.63
C LEU A 172 4.55 -2.76 2.32
N ARG A 173 3.29 -2.32 2.28
CA ARG A 173 2.14 -3.15 1.90
C ARG A 173 1.93 -3.20 0.38
N LEU A 174 2.69 -2.42 -0.39
CA LEU A 174 2.71 -2.46 -1.85
C LEU A 174 3.86 -3.32 -2.39
N PRO A 175 3.71 -3.88 -3.61
CA PRO A 175 4.83 -4.47 -4.33
C PRO A 175 6.02 -3.53 -4.48
N GLU A 176 7.19 -4.11 -4.66
CA GLU A 176 8.40 -3.35 -4.98
C GLU A 176 8.36 -2.86 -6.43
N GLY A 177 8.90 -1.66 -6.67
CA GLY A 177 9.00 -1.08 -8.02
C GLY A 177 7.70 -0.47 -8.52
N THR A 178 6.70 -0.28 -7.67
CA THR A 178 5.49 0.49 -8.03
C THR A 178 5.82 1.97 -8.17
N ALA A 179 5.02 2.70 -8.96
CA ALA A 179 5.18 4.13 -9.14
C ALA A 179 4.99 4.96 -7.83
N ALA A 180 4.49 4.33 -6.76
CA ALA A 180 4.36 4.94 -5.45
C ALA A 180 5.71 5.24 -4.78
N GLU A 181 6.77 4.52 -5.15
CA GLU A 181 8.12 4.74 -4.59
C GLU A 181 8.77 6.00 -5.13
N THR A 182 8.58 6.25 -6.43
CA THR A 182 9.18 7.37 -7.16
C THR A 182 8.11 8.06 -8.03
N PRO A 183 7.18 8.79 -7.41
CA PRO A 183 6.08 9.41 -8.13
C PRO A 183 6.58 10.51 -9.07
N ALA A 184 6.12 10.48 -10.33
CA ALA A 184 6.49 11.49 -11.32
C ALA A 184 5.94 12.89 -10.94
N PRO A 185 6.67 14.00 -11.22
CA PRO A 185 6.29 15.38 -10.87
C PRO A 185 4.86 15.80 -11.25
N GLU A 186 4.32 15.24 -12.33
CA GLU A 186 2.96 15.51 -12.79
C GLU A 186 1.85 15.11 -11.80
N HIS A 187 2.12 14.17 -10.88
CA HIS A 187 1.12 13.68 -9.93
C HIS A 187 0.99 14.54 -8.66
N TRP A 188 1.95 15.43 -8.39
CA TRP A 188 2.08 16.10 -7.10
C TRP A 188 0.96 17.09 -6.81
N THR A 189 0.48 17.79 -7.84
CA THR A 189 -0.55 18.83 -7.69
C THR A 189 -1.91 18.25 -7.32
N ASP A 190 -2.32 17.16 -7.97
CA ASP A 190 -3.68 16.63 -7.85
C ASP A 190 -3.78 15.48 -6.83
N ALA A 191 -2.67 14.82 -6.50
CA ALA A 191 -2.64 13.67 -5.59
C ALA A 191 -3.35 13.90 -4.26
N GLY A 192 -3.11 15.05 -3.62
CA GLY A 192 -3.74 15.39 -2.34
C GLY A 192 -5.27 15.42 -2.42
N GLN A 193 -5.82 16.01 -3.49
CA GLN A 193 -7.26 16.07 -3.70
C GLN A 193 -7.84 14.68 -3.97
N LEU A 194 -7.20 13.90 -4.87
CA LEU A 194 -7.69 12.57 -5.23
C LEU A 194 -7.68 11.62 -4.03
N LEU A 195 -6.59 11.59 -3.27
CA LEU A 195 -6.49 10.71 -2.11
C LEU A 195 -7.40 11.17 -0.96
N SER A 196 -7.71 12.46 -0.84
CA SER A 196 -8.73 12.92 0.12
C SER A 196 -10.12 12.34 -0.20
N LEU A 197 -10.50 12.25 -1.48
CA LEU A 197 -11.75 11.61 -1.90
C LEU A 197 -11.74 10.10 -1.59
N VAL A 198 -10.60 9.44 -1.82
CA VAL A 198 -10.42 8.01 -1.51
C VAL A 198 -10.51 7.74 -0.01
N VAL A 199 -9.84 8.54 0.82
CA VAL A 199 -9.90 8.40 2.28
C VAL A 199 -11.31 8.68 2.80
N ALA A 200 -11.98 9.71 2.29
CA ALA A 200 -13.38 9.98 2.64
C ALA A 200 -14.30 8.81 2.26
N HIS A 201 -14.07 8.15 1.12
CA HIS A 201 -14.80 6.94 0.73
C HIS A 201 -14.59 5.81 1.75
N PHE A 202 -13.34 5.55 2.15
CA PHE A 202 -13.04 4.56 3.19
C PHE A 202 -13.67 4.90 4.55
N GLU A 203 -13.80 6.17 4.92
CA GLU A 203 -14.50 6.57 6.15
C GLU A 203 -15.99 6.23 6.16
N THR A 204 -16.63 6.17 4.98
CA THR A 204 -18.04 5.75 4.87
C THR A 204 -18.22 4.24 4.94
N GLU A 205 -17.15 3.47 4.75
CA GLU A 205 -17.16 2.03 4.91
C GLU A 205 -17.10 1.70 6.40
N THR A 206 -18.23 1.31 6.99
CA THR A 206 -18.26 0.87 8.40
C THR A 206 -17.18 -0.20 8.64
N PRO A 207 -16.37 -0.09 9.70
CA PRO A 207 -15.32 -1.07 9.96
C PRO A 207 -15.94 -2.45 10.12
N VAL A 208 -15.54 -3.38 9.24
CA VAL A 208 -15.84 -4.79 9.43
C VAL A 208 -15.13 -5.21 10.71
N LYS A 209 -15.92 -5.50 11.75
CA LYS A 209 -15.43 -6.03 13.03
C LYS A 209 -14.77 -7.39 12.86
#